data_AF-A0A966CJJ0-F1
#
_entry.id   AF-A0A966CJJ0-F1
#
_cell.length_a   1.000
_cell.length_b   1.000
_cell.length_c   1.000
_cell.angle_alpha   90.00
_cell.angle_beta   90.00
_cell.angle_gamma   90.00
#
_symmetry.space_group_name_H-M   'P 1'
#
loop_
_entity.id
_entity.type
_entity.pdbx_description
1 polymer ?
#
loop_
_entity_poly.entity_id
_entity_poly.type
_entity_poly.pdbx_seq_one_letter_code
_entity_poly.pdbx_strand_id
1 'polypeptide(L)' 'GDPEVEQTLAHPSDILDYFREKTEVIESGDWDNLQNNFMLKVEACNHTARALTEKGLSFVAAQKLHR' A
#
# COMPACT_ATOMS: atom_id res chain seq x y z
N GLY A 1 4.45 2.07 -2.31
CA GLY A 1 5.22 0.97 -1.72
C GLY A 1 6.62 1.45 -1.40
N ASP A 2 7.59 0.54 -1.45
CA ASP A 2 9.00 0.90 -1.30
C ASP A 2 9.45 1.81 -2.47
N PRO A 3 10.24 2.88 -2.22
CA PRO A 3 10.61 3.84 -3.26
C PRO A 3 11.30 3.22 -4.47
N GLU A 4 12.10 2.17 -4.28
CA GLU A 4 12.83 1.50 -5.36
C GLU A 4 11.89 0.73 -6.30
N VAL A 5 10.77 0.23 -5.78
CA VAL A 5 9.77 -0.52 -6.57
C VAL A 5 8.76 0.43 -7.20
N GLU A 6 8.24 1.38 -6.42
CA GLU A 6 7.17 2.30 -6.83
C GLU A 6 7.53 3.11 -8.09
N GLN A 7 8.78 3.59 -8.18
CA GLN A 7 9.26 4.39 -9.31
C GLN A 7 9.32 3.62 -10.63
N THR A 8 9.24 2.30 -10.61
CA THR A 8 9.31 1.43 -11.79
C THR A 8 7.93 1.06 -12.34
N LEU A 9 6.86 1.40 -11.61
CA LEU A 9 5.50 1.05 -11.99
C LEU A 9 5.05 1.88 -13.21
N ALA A 10 4.28 1.24 -14.08
CA ALA A 10 3.63 1.94 -15.18
C ALA A 10 2.67 3.04 -14.70
N HIS A 11 2.08 2.84 -13.52
CA HIS A 11 1.21 3.80 -12.84
C HIS A 11 1.61 3.92 -11.36
N PRO A 12 2.63 4.75 -11.04
CA PRO A 12 3.00 5.02 -9.66
C PRO A 12 1.84 5.66 -8.90
N SER A 13 1.71 5.38 -7.60
CA SER A 13 0.59 5.92 -6.83
C SER A 13 0.66 7.43 -6.68
N ASP A 14 -0.49 8.07 -6.88
CA ASP A 14 -0.66 9.50 -6.69
C ASP A 14 -1.62 9.77 -5.52
N ILE A 15 -1.42 10.89 -4.83
CA ILE A 15 -2.33 11.30 -3.75
C ILE A 15 -3.73 11.65 -4.29
N LEU A 16 -3.83 12.08 -5.55
CA LEU A 16 -5.06 12.42 -6.22
C LEU A 16 -5.92 11.19 -6.55
N ASP A 17 -5.34 9.98 -6.56
CA ASP A 17 -6.09 8.73 -6.79
C ASP A 17 -7.20 8.50 -5.75
N TYR A 18 -7.03 9.04 -4.52
CA TYR A 18 -8.03 8.93 -3.46
C TYR A 18 -9.27 9.79 -3.70
N PHE A 19 -9.21 10.74 -4.63
CA PHE A 19 -10.32 11.65 -4.97
C PHE A 19 -11.00 11.26 -6.28
N ARG A 20 -10.52 10.20 -6.95
CA ARG A 20 -11.11 9.71 -8.20
C ARG A 20 -12.42 8.98 -7.91
N GLU A 21 -13.40 9.20 -8.78
CA GLU A 21 -14.65 8.47 -8.74
C GLU A 21 -14.43 7.01 -9.14
N LYS A 22 -15.08 6.08 -8.45
CA LYS A 22 -14.91 4.64 -8.73
C LYS A 22 -15.22 4.29 -10.18
N THR A 23 -16.28 4.86 -10.75
CA THR A 23 -16.68 4.58 -12.14
C THR A 23 -15.60 5.05 -13.11
N GLU A 24 -15.00 6.21 -12.88
CA GLU A 24 -13.91 6.75 -13.69
C GLU A 24 -12.65 5.87 -13.61
N VAL A 25 -12.29 5.36 -12.43
CA VAL A 25 -11.16 4.42 -12.27
C VAL A 25 -11.38 3.13 -13.06
N ILE A 26 -12.61 2.62 -13.10
CA ILE A 26 -12.93 1.40 -13.85
C ILE A 26 -12.93 1.68 -15.36
N GLU A 27 -13.54 2.80 -15.79
CA GLU A 27 -13.64 3.18 -17.20
C GLU A 27 -12.30 3.55 -17.83
N SER A 28 -11.38 4.14 -17.05
CA SER A 28 -10.00 4.44 -17.47
C SER A 28 -9.10 3.19 -17.54
N GLY A 29 -9.53 2.07 -16.94
CA GLY A 29 -8.74 0.84 -16.87
C GLY A 29 -7.70 0.80 -15.75
N ASP A 30 -7.72 1.77 -14.83
CA ASP A 30 -6.72 1.89 -13.76
C ASP A 30 -7.01 1.01 -12.54
N TRP A 31 -8.16 0.33 -12.51
CA TRP A 31 -8.58 -0.49 -11.37
C TRP A 31 -7.49 -1.43 -10.84
N ASP A 32 -6.85 -2.19 -11.74
CA ASP A 32 -5.80 -3.14 -11.36
C ASP A 32 -4.50 -2.43 -10.91
N ASN A 33 -4.20 -1.26 -11.48
CA ASN A 33 -3.07 -0.43 -11.07
C ASN A 33 -3.25 0.06 -9.63
N LEU A 34 -4.43 0.61 -9.29
CA LEU A 34 -4.71 1.08 -7.94
C LEU A 34 -4.70 -0.06 -6.92
N GLN A 35 -5.21 -1.24 -7.30
CA GLN A 35 -5.12 -2.43 -6.46
C GLN A 35 -3.66 -2.84 -6.22
N ASN A 36 -2.83 -2.89 -7.27
CA ASN A 36 -1.42 -3.23 -7.14
C ASN A 36 -0.67 -2.22 -6.24
N ASN A 37 -0.92 -0.93 -6.45
CA ASN A 37 -0.37 0.16 -5.64
C ASN A 37 -0.72 0.00 -4.15
N PHE A 38 -1.95 -0.41 -3.84
CA PHE A 38 -2.36 -0.72 -2.47
C PHE A 38 -1.59 -1.90 -1.88
N MET A 39 -1.45 -3.00 -2.63
CA MET A 39 -0.74 -4.19 -2.15
C MET A 39 0.75 -3.91 -1.90
N LEU A 40 1.41 -3.10 -2.74
CA LEU A 40 2.80 -2.68 -2.52
C LEU A 40 2.97 -1.80 -1.27
N LYS A 41 1.94 -1.03 -0.88
CA LYS A 41 1.95 -0.30 0.40
C LYS A 41 1.84 -1.26 1.59
N VAL A 42 1.04 -2.33 1.47
CA VAL A 42 0.96 -3.40 2.49
C VAL A 42 2.29 -4.13 2.61
N GLU A 43 2.96 -4.43 1.50
CA GLU A 43 4.28 -5.07 1.49
C GLU A 43 5.35 -4.21 2.17
N ALA A 44 5.42 -2.91 1.85
CA ALA A 44 6.33 -1.97 2.51
C ALA A 44 6.12 -1.89 4.04
N CYS A 45 4.86 -1.97 4.48
CA CYS A 45 4.51 -2.07 5.90
C CYS A 45 5.07 -3.35 6.52
N ASN A 46 4.95 -4.49 5.84
CA ASN A 46 5.51 -5.77 6.30
C ASN A 46 7.04 -5.76 6.33
N HIS A 47 7.70 -5.13 5.36
CA HIS A 47 9.15 -4.94 5.38
C HIS A 47 9.60 -4.16 6.61
N THR A 48 8.90 -3.07 6.91
CA THR A 48 9.15 -2.28 8.12
C THR A 48 8.94 -3.11 9.39
N ALA A 49 7.85 -3.87 9.47
CA ALA A 49 7.56 -4.74 10.61
C ALA A 49 8.68 -5.79 10.81
N ARG A 50 9.14 -6.42 9.73
CA ARG A 50 10.25 -7.38 9.76
C ARG A 50 11.56 -6.74 10.22
N ALA A 51 11.93 -5.59 9.65
CA ALA A 51 13.18 -4.91 10.00
C ALA A 51 13.23 -4.48 11.48
N LEU A 52 12.07 -4.16 12.06
CA LEU A 52 11.94 -3.83 13.47
C LEU A 52 12.02 -5.08 14.36
N THR A 53 11.31 -6.15 14.01
CA THR A 53 11.32 -7.40 14.80
C THR A 53 12.69 -8.08 14.79
N GLU A 54 13.40 -8.07 13.67
CA GLU A 54 14.80 -8.55 13.55
C GLU A 54 15.76 -7.77 14.47
N LYS A 55 15.44 -6.51 14.79
CA LYS A 55 16.20 -5.67 15.73
C LYS A 55 15.70 -5.78 17.18
N GLY A 56 14.81 -6.73 17.48
CA GLY A 56 14.23 -6.92 18.81
C GLY A 56 13.18 -5.88 19.20
N LEU A 57 12.76 -5.01 18.26
CA LEU A 57 11.66 -4.07 18.46
C LEU A 57 10.35 -4.78 18.10
N SER A 58 9.54 -5.08 19.12
CA SER A 58 8.25 -5.75 18.95
C SER A 58 7.08 -4.80 19.22
N PHE A 59 5.92 -5.15 18.70
CA PHE A 59 4.68 -4.37 18.83
C PHE A 59 3.60 -5.20 19.53
N VAL A 60 2.76 -4.54 20.33
CA VAL A 60 1.55 -5.15 20.88
C VAL A 60 0.40 -4.85 19.91
N ALA A 61 -0.20 -5.89 19.35
CA ALA A 61 -1.37 -5.72 18.49
C ALA A 61 -2.54 -5.08 19.26
N ALA A 62 -3.28 -4.19 18.61
CA ALA A 62 -4.45 -3.54 19.20
C ALA A 62 -5.55 -4.57 19.49
N GLN A 63 -5.70 -4.98 20.75
CA GLN A 63 -6.56 -6.11 21.16
C GLN A 63 -8.06 -5.95 20.88
N LYS A 64 -8.51 -4.73 20.51
CA LYS A 64 -9.92 -4.40 20.26
C LYS A 64 -10.18 -3.89 18.83
N LEU A 65 -9.22 -4.03 17.90
CA LEU A 65 -9.30 -3.40 16.56
C LEU A 65 -10.52 -3.83 15.72
N HIS A 66 -11.06 -5.04 15.93
CA HIS A 66 -12.19 -5.60 15.18
C HIS A 66 -13.29 -6.16 16.08
N ARG A 67 -13.37 -5.69 17.33
CA ARG A 67 -14.47 -6.03 18.25
C ARG A 67 -15.63 -5.06 18.08
#